data_AF-A0A0H5BCL6-F1
#
_entry.id   AF-A0A0H5BCL6-F1
#
_cell.length_a   1.000
_cell.length_b   1.000
_cell.length_c   1.000
_cell.angle_alpha   90.00
_cell.angle_beta   90.00
_cell.angle_gamma   90.00
#
_symmetry.space_group_name_H-M   'P 1'
#
loop_
_entity.id
_entity.type
_entity.pdbx_description
1 polymer ?
#
loop_
_entity_poly.entity_id
_entity_poly.type
_entity_poly.pdbx_seq_one_letter_code
_entity_poly.pdbx_strand_id
1 'polypeptide(L)'
;IMKSNVWLRLVWSDYQLQWDEADYGGIGVLRLPPDKVWKPDIVLFNNADGNYEVRYKSNVLIYPNGEVLWVPPAIYQSSCTIDVTYFPFDQQTCIMKFGSWTFNGDQVSLALYNNKNFVDLSDYWKSGTWDIIEVPAYLNVYTDEQKRHPT
;
A
#
# COMPACT_ATOMS: atom_id res chain seq x y z
N ILE A 1 -15.73 -2.43 11.85
CA ILE A 1 -14.39 -2.84 11.36
C ILE A 1 -14.57 -3.51 10.00
N MET A 2 -13.83 -3.06 8.99
CA MET A 2 -13.79 -3.72 7.68
C MET A 2 -12.54 -4.59 7.59
N LYS A 3 -12.71 -5.86 7.20
CA LYS A 3 -11.60 -6.80 6.96
C LYS A 3 -11.42 -6.99 5.45
N SER A 4 -10.22 -6.81 4.95
CA SER A 4 -9.88 -6.98 3.53
C SER A 4 -8.59 -7.79 3.36
N ASN A 5 -8.56 -8.68 2.36
CA ASN A 5 -7.34 -9.34 1.90
C ASN A 5 -6.87 -8.59 0.65
N VAL A 6 -5.70 -7.98 0.71
CA VAL A 6 -5.19 -7.12 -0.36
C VAL A 6 -3.72 -7.41 -0.65
N TRP A 7 -3.31 -7.09 -1.87
CA TRP A 7 -1.91 -7.09 -2.28
C TRP A 7 -1.45 -5.65 -2.42
N LEU A 8 -0.59 -5.19 -1.51
CA LEU A 8 -0.08 -3.83 -1.56
C LEU A 8 1.13 -3.80 -2.50
N ARG A 9 0.97 -3.24 -3.70
CA ARG A 9 2.07 -3.10 -4.66
C ARG A 9 2.91 -1.88 -4.34
N LEU A 10 4.15 -2.10 -3.92
CA LEU A 10 5.14 -1.06 -3.66
C LEU A 10 6.25 -1.15 -4.71
N VAL A 11 6.59 -0.01 -5.30
CA VAL A 11 7.68 0.13 -6.27
C VAL A 11 8.51 1.35 -5.89
N TRP A 12 9.83 1.17 -5.82
CA TRP A 12 10.78 2.27 -5.60
C TRP A 12 12.06 2.00 -6.38
N SER A 13 12.96 2.98 -6.44
CA SER A 13 14.28 2.83 -7.03
C SER A 13 15.34 2.99 -5.96
N ASP A 14 16.32 2.08 -5.96
CA ASP A 14 17.48 2.09 -5.09
C ASP A 14 18.75 2.08 -5.95
N TYR A 15 19.49 3.19 -5.93
CA TYR A 15 20.70 3.36 -6.74
C TYR A 15 21.85 2.44 -6.30
N GLN A 16 21.81 1.90 -5.07
CA GLN A 16 22.83 0.97 -4.58
C GLN A 16 22.62 -0.46 -5.11
N LEU A 17 21.44 -0.76 -5.67
CA LEU A 17 21.04 -2.07 -6.16
C LEU A 17 21.07 -2.15 -7.70
N GLN A 18 21.94 -1.37 -8.34
CA GLN A 18 22.14 -1.37 -9.79
C GLN A 18 23.30 -2.29 -10.19
N TRP A 19 23.16 -3.02 -11.30
CA TRP A 19 24.23 -3.82 -11.89
C TRP A 19 24.09 -3.90 -13.42
N ASP A 20 25.20 -4.19 -14.11
CA ASP A 20 25.18 -4.57 -15.52
C ASP A 20 24.94 -6.08 -15.64
N GLU A 21 23.90 -6.50 -16.35
CA GLU A 21 23.60 -7.92 -16.55
C GLU A 21 24.78 -8.68 -17.17
N ALA A 22 25.58 -8.03 -18.02
CA ALA A 22 26.71 -8.65 -18.72
C ALA A 22 27.80 -9.15 -17.76
N ASP A 23 28.01 -8.46 -16.63
CA ASP A 23 29.01 -8.82 -15.62
C ASP A 23 28.59 -10.03 -14.77
N TYR A 24 27.29 -10.34 -14.76
CA TYR A 24 26.68 -11.36 -13.90
C TYR A 24 25.97 -12.46 -14.70
N GLY A 25 26.39 -12.72 -15.93
CA GLY A 25 25.88 -13.84 -16.72
C GLY A 25 24.43 -13.68 -17.20
N GLY A 26 23.98 -12.44 -17.40
CA GLY A 26 22.64 -12.13 -17.91
C GLY A 26 21.53 -12.17 -16.84
N ILE A 27 21.87 -11.97 -15.56
CA ILE A 27 20.85 -11.95 -14.49
C ILE A 27 20.02 -10.67 -14.60
N GLY A 28 18.82 -10.77 -15.18
CA GLY A 28 17.88 -9.66 -15.31
C GLY A 28 16.92 -9.46 -14.14
N VAL A 29 16.96 -10.31 -13.11
CA VAL A 29 16.17 -10.12 -11.87
C VAL A 29 16.79 -10.86 -10.69
N LEU A 30 16.86 -10.18 -9.54
CA LEU A 30 17.25 -10.78 -8.27
C LEU A 30 16.04 -10.88 -7.33
N ARG A 31 15.96 -11.97 -6.57
CA ARG A 31 14.94 -12.16 -5.53
C ARG A 31 15.60 -12.25 -4.16
N LEU A 32 15.31 -11.30 -3.28
CA LEU A 32 15.87 -11.26 -1.93
C LEU A 32 14.78 -11.20 -0.86
N PRO A 33 15.05 -11.73 0.34
CA PRO A 33 14.23 -11.44 1.51
C PRO A 33 14.15 -9.92 1.80
N PRO A 34 12.99 -9.38 2.20
CA PRO A 34 12.78 -7.94 2.38
C PRO A 34 13.49 -7.34 3.62
N ASP A 35 14.14 -8.16 4.43
CA ASP A 35 15.02 -7.75 5.54
C ASP A 35 16.47 -7.50 5.10
N LYS A 36 16.83 -7.88 3.86
CA LYS A 36 18.17 -7.68 3.28
C LYS A 36 18.31 -6.40 2.46
N VAL A 37 17.20 -5.71 2.24
CA VAL A 37 17.16 -4.45 1.50
C VAL A 37 16.45 -3.39 2.32
N TRP A 38 16.75 -2.12 2.04
CA TRP A 38 15.90 -1.05 2.51
C TRP A 38 14.51 -1.19 1.88
N LYS A 39 13.47 -0.90 2.65
CA LYS A 39 12.08 -0.85 2.19
C LYS A 39 11.35 0.28 2.89
N PRO A 40 10.37 0.93 2.23
CA PRO A 40 9.53 1.91 2.88
C PRO A 40 8.61 1.23 3.91
N ASP A 41 8.40 1.89 5.04
CA ASP A 41 7.59 1.43 6.17
C ASP A 41 6.13 1.91 6.05
N ILE A 42 5.48 1.53 4.94
CA ILE A 42 4.09 1.89 4.68
C ILE A 42 3.15 1.05 5.54
N VAL A 43 2.34 1.73 6.36
CA VAL A 43 1.39 1.11 7.29
C VAL A 43 -0.02 1.67 7.11
N LEU A 44 -1.01 0.91 7.61
CA LEU A 44 -2.39 1.36 7.70
C LEU A 44 -2.60 2.13 9.01
N PHE A 45 -2.81 3.45 8.94
CA PHE A 45 -2.95 4.30 10.14
C PHE A 45 -4.24 4.04 10.92
N ASN A 46 -5.37 3.89 10.22
CA ASN A 46 -6.66 3.60 10.85
C ASN A 46 -6.87 2.10 11.08
N ASN A 47 -5.82 1.39 11.48
CA ASN A 47 -5.85 -0.02 11.79
C ASN A 47 -6.57 -0.29 13.12
N ALA A 48 -7.50 -1.24 13.12
CA ALA A 48 -8.27 -1.67 14.29
C ALA A 48 -7.71 -2.93 14.97
N ASP A 49 -6.75 -3.65 14.36
CA ASP A 49 -6.14 -4.88 14.90
C ASP A 49 -4.99 -4.60 15.89
N GLY A 50 -4.46 -3.37 15.91
CA GLY A 50 -3.31 -2.97 16.73
C GLY A 50 -1.95 -3.51 16.25
N ASN A 51 -1.91 -4.42 15.27
CA ASN A 51 -0.69 -4.91 14.63
C ASN A 51 -0.53 -4.31 13.22
N TYR A 52 0.52 -3.50 13.03
CA TYR A 52 0.77 -2.75 11.80
C TYR A 52 1.69 -3.49 10.81
N GLU A 53 2.32 -4.60 11.21
CA GLU A 53 3.20 -5.35 10.32
C GLU A 53 2.44 -6.32 9.41
N VAL A 54 2.89 -6.42 8.15
CA VAL A 54 2.41 -7.45 7.24
C VAL A 54 2.90 -8.83 7.71
N ARG A 55 1.97 -9.75 7.96
CA ARG A 55 2.27 -11.09 8.51
C ARG A 55 3.10 -11.96 7.56
N TYR A 56 2.91 -11.80 6.24
CA TYR A 56 3.68 -12.54 5.25
C TYR A 56 4.63 -11.60 4.50
N LYS A 57 5.92 -11.77 4.73
CA LYS A 57 6.99 -10.98 4.11
C LYS A 57 7.47 -11.72 2.86
N SER A 58 6.81 -11.46 1.72
CA SER A 58 7.24 -11.99 0.43
C SER A 58 8.62 -11.44 0.05
N ASN A 59 9.36 -12.17 -0.79
CA ASN A 59 10.61 -11.68 -1.35
C ASN A 59 10.37 -10.42 -2.21
N VAL A 60 11.35 -9.53 -2.21
CA VAL A 60 11.40 -8.41 -3.17
C VAL A 60 11.98 -8.89 -4.49
N LEU A 61 11.53 -8.28 -5.59
CA LEU A 61 12.17 -8.42 -6.89
C LEU A 61 12.98 -7.14 -7.13
N ILE A 62 14.22 -7.30 -7.58
CA ILE A 62 15.12 -6.20 -7.88
C ILE A 62 15.52 -6.35 -9.34
N TYR A 63 15.48 -5.26 -10.09
CA TYR A 63 15.85 -5.18 -11.49
C TYR A 63 17.21 -4.46 -11.65
N PRO A 64 17.95 -4.71 -12.75
CA PRO A 64 19.31 -4.19 -12.94
C PRO A 64 19.42 -2.65 -12.93
N ASN A 65 18.33 -1.97 -13.31
CA ASN A 65 18.23 -0.50 -13.24
C ASN A 65 18.02 0.03 -11.80
N GLY A 66 17.99 -0.84 -10.79
CA GLY A 66 17.77 -0.50 -9.39
C GLY A 66 16.29 -0.37 -9.02
N GLU A 67 15.34 -0.68 -9.92
CA GLU A 67 13.92 -0.75 -9.56
C GLU A 67 13.68 -1.94 -8.63
N VAL A 68 12.97 -1.71 -7.53
CA VAL A 68 12.58 -2.72 -6.57
C VAL A 68 11.06 -2.81 -6.53
N LEU A 69 10.54 -4.02 -6.69
CA LEU A 69 9.13 -4.37 -6.61
C LEU A 69 8.89 -5.25 -5.39
N TRP A 70 7.96 -4.84 -4.53
CA TRP A 70 7.51 -5.62 -3.39
C TRP A 70 5.99 -5.68 -3.34
N VAL A 71 5.45 -6.90 -3.30
CA VAL A 71 4.00 -7.15 -3.27
C VAL A 71 3.69 -8.15 -2.16
N PRO A 72 3.67 -7.71 -0.89
CA PRO A 72 3.29 -8.58 0.21
C PRO A 72 1.75 -8.71 0.30
N PRO A 73 1.22 -9.93 0.42
CA PRO A 73 -0.19 -10.14 0.76
C PRO A 73 -0.45 -9.75 2.21
N ALA A 74 -1.50 -8.96 2.44
CA ALA A 74 -1.85 -8.45 3.75
C ALA A 74 -3.36 -8.60 4.01
N ILE A 75 -3.70 -9.03 5.22
CA ILE A 75 -5.07 -8.93 5.74
C ILE A 75 -5.13 -7.67 6.60
N TYR A 76 -5.82 -6.66 6.11
CA TYR A 76 -6.00 -5.40 6.83
C TYR A 76 -7.33 -5.38 7.57
N GLN A 77 -7.31 -4.82 8.78
CA GLN A 77 -8.51 -4.53 9.55
C GLN A 77 -8.60 -3.01 9.73
N SER A 78 -9.39 -2.35 8.91
CA SER A 78 -9.56 -0.90 9.00
C SER A 78 -10.72 -0.55 9.94
N SER A 79 -10.52 0.48 10.75
CA SER A 79 -11.59 1.14 11.47
C SER A 79 -12.47 1.86 10.47
N CYS A 80 -13.77 1.56 10.53
CA CYS A 80 -14.80 2.09 9.65
C CYS A 80 -16.03 2.37 10.50
N THR A 81 -16.52 3.61 10.44
CA THR A 81 -17.75 4.06 11.08
C THR A 81 -18.93 3.62 10.23
N ILE A 82 -19.91 2.97 10.87
CA ILE A 82 -21.10 2.45 10.19
C ILE A 82 -22.28 3.38 10.48
N ASP A 83 -22.98 3.80 9.42
CA ASP A 83 -24.24 4.52 9.53
C ASP A 83 -25.42 3.56 9.36
N VAL A 84 -26.21 3.38 10.41
CA VAL A 84 -27.34 2.44 10.44
C VAL A 84 -28.69 3.08 10.15
N THR A 85 -28.72 4.34 9.69
CA THR A 85 -29.97 5.10 9.47
C THR A 85 -30.95 4.41 8.52
N TYR A 86 -30.44 3.71 7.49
CA TYR A 86 -31.23 3.08 6.43
C TYR A 86 -31.15 1.55 6.42
N PHE A 87 -30.71 0.93 7.51
CA PHE A 87 -30.60 -0.52 7.59
C PHE A 87 -31.93 -1.22 7.21
N PRO A 88 -31.94 -2.28 6.37
CA PRO A 88 -30.79 -3.00 5.80
C PRO A 88 -30.37 -2.54 4.37
N PHE A 89 -30.85 -1.37 3.93
CA PHE A 89 -30.56 -0.80 2.60
C PHE A 89 -29.57 0.36 2.70
N ASP A 90 -28.57 0.20 3.56
CA ASP A 90 -27.55 1.18 3.87
C ASP A 90 -26.36 1.13 2.90
N GLN A 91 -25.71 2.27 2.71
CA GLN A 91 -24.44 2.40 1.99
C GLN A 91 -23.36 2.80 2.99
N GLN A 92 -22.20 2.12 2.93
CA GLN A 92 -21.10 2.34 3.86
C GLN A 92 -19.85 2.82 3.14
N THR A 93 -19.21 3.85 3.70
CA THR A 93 -17.94 4.40 3.21
C THR A 93 -16.83 4.06 4.19
N CYS A 94 -16.01 3.06 3.85
CA CYS A 94 -14.85 2.68 4.64
C CYS A 94 -13.55 3.19 4.02
N ILE A 95 -12.76 3.93 4.79
CA ILE A 95 -11.50 4.51 4.34
C ILE A 95 -10.34 3.61 4.78
N MET A 96 -9.32 3.45 3.93
CA MET A 96 -8.02 2.87 4.30
C MET A 96 -6.94 3.95 4.14
N LYS A 97 -6.31 4.35 5.25
CA LYS A 97 -5.29 5.41 5.27
C LYS A 97 -3.90 4.80 5.32
N PHE A 98 -3.16 4.88 4.23
CA PHE A 98 -1.77 4.41 4.15
C PHE A 98 -0.78 5.57 4.25
N GLY A 99 0.36 5.33 4.89
CA GLY A 99 1.50 6.25 4.86
C GLY A 99 2.72 5.67 5.56
N SER A 100 3.84 6.37 5.46
CA SER A 100 5.08 6.02 6.17
C SER A 100 4.92 6.31 7.67
N TRP A 101 5.46 5.43 8.50
CA TRP A 101 5.43 5.59 9.96
C TRP A 101 6.59 6.46 10.48
N THR A 102 7.77 6.32 9.88
CA THR A 102 9.02 6.95 10.36
C THR A 102 9.55 8.06 9.46
N PHE A 103 9.20 8.07 8.17
CA PHE A 103 9.68 9.07 7.22
C PHE A 103 8.62 10.15 6.96
N ASN A 104 9.08 11.37 6.76
CA ASN A 104 8.24 12.49 6.32
C ASN A 104 8.24 12.63 4.79
N GLY A 105 7.46 13.58 4.27
CA GLY A 105 7.33 13.84 2.83
C GLY A 105 8.60 14.31 2.13
N ASP A 106 9.57 14.85 2.87
CA ASP A 106 10.86 15.28 2.31
C ASP A 106 11.83 14.10 2.10
N GLN A 107 11.63 13.02 2.85
CA GLN A 107 12.45 11.81 2.80
C GLN A 107 11.82 10.74 1.89
N VAL A 108 10.51 10.56 1.98
CA VAL A 108 9.74 9.59 1.18
C VAL A 108 8.51 10.28 0.60
N SER A 109 8.49 10.42 -0.72
CA SER A 109 7.33 10.91 -1.46
C SER A 109 6.51 9.74 -2.00
N LEU A 110 5.21 9.73 -1.68
CA LEU A 110 4.29 8.69 -2.13
C LEU A 110 3.61 9.10 -3.44
N ALA A 111 3.45 8.15 -4.34
CA ALA A 111 2.69 8.32 -5.57
C ALA A 111 1.81 7.09 -5.83
N LEU A 112 0.69 7.29 -6.53
CA LEU A 112 -0.16 6.19 -6.95
C LEU A 112 0.48 5.46 -8.13
N TYR A 113 0.51 4.13 -8.05
CA TYR A 113 1.11 3.30 -9.08
C TYR A 113 0.44 3.53 -10.45
N ASN A 114 1.25 3.83 -11.47
CA ASN A 114 0.80 4.19 -12.83
C ASN A 114 -0.26 5.32 -12.88
N ASN A 115 -0.27 6.24 -11.90
CA ASN A 115 -1.26 7.31 -11.77
C ASN A 115 -2.72 6.81 -11.75
N LYS A 116 -2.95 5.54 -11.34
CA LYS A 116 -4.31 5.00 -11.18
C LYS A 116 -4.91 5.51 -9.87
N ASN A 117 -6.05 6.17 -9.96
CA ASN A 117 -6.82 6.72 -8.84
C ASN A 117 -7.92 5.77 -8.34
N PHE A 118 -7.76 4.47 -8.53
CA PHE A 118 -8.69 3.44 -8.09
C PHE A 118 -7.96 2.14 -7.75
N VAL A 119 -8.57 1.32 -6.90
CA VAL A 119 -8.07 -0.01 -6.56
C VAL A 119 -8.34 -0.99 -7.71
N ASP A 120 -7.34 -1.80 -8.05
CA ASP A 120 -7.50 -2.87 -9.04
C ASP A 120 -8.38 -3.99 -8.49
N LEU A 121 -9.48 -4.30 -9.19
CA LEU A 121 -10.46 -5.32 -8.81
C LEU A 121 -10.40 -6.56 -9.73
N SER A 122 -9.35 -6.71 -10.56
CA SER A 122 -9.20 -7.87 -11.46
C SER A 122 -9.25 -9.22 -10.73
N ASP A 123 -8.68 -9.29 -9.53
CA ASP A 123 -8.70 -10.47 -8.66
C ASP A 123 -9.79 -10.43 -7.57
N TYR A 124 -10.76 -9.51 -7.68
CA TYR A 124 -11.80 -9.36 -6.66
C TYR A 124 -12.77 -10.55 -6.66
N TRP A 125 -12.86 -11.23 -5.52
CA TRP A 125 -13.91 -12.20 -5.27
C TRP A 125 -15.10 -11.55 -4.56
N LYS A 126 -16.27 -11.61 -5.20
CA LYS A 126 -17.49 -10.96 -4.71
C LYS A 126 -17.86 -11.44 -3.30
N SER A 127 -18.04 -10.49 -2.38
CA SER A 127 -18.57 -10.75 -1.05
C SER A 127 -20.04 -11.18 -1.09
N GLY A 128 -20.45 -12.08 -0.19
CA GLY A 128 -21.83 -12.54 -0.11
C GLY A 128 -22.79 -11.57 0.60
N THR A 129 -22.26 -10.53 1.25
CA THR A 129 -23.06 -9.59 2.08
C THR A 129 -22.98 -8.16 1.58
N TRP A 130 -21.86 -7.75 1.00
CA TRP A 130 -21.61 -6.37 0.61
C TRP A 130 -21.23 -6.28 -0.86
N ASP A 131 -21.90 -5.39 -1.58
CA ASP A 131 -21.55 -5.03 -2.95
C ASP A 131 -20.60 -3.83 -2.96
N ILE A 132 -19.51 -3.92 -3.72
CA ILE A 132 -18.61 -2.77 -3.92
C ILE A 132 -19.23 -1.87 -4.99
N ILE A 133 -19.46 -0.61 -4.64
CA ILE A 133 -19.95 0.42 -5.56
C ILE A 133 -18.76 1.15 -6.20
N GLU A 134 -17.80 1.59 -5.39
CA GLU A 134 -16.63 2.34 -5.81
C GLU A 134 -15.40 2.06 -4.93
N VAL A 135 -14.20 2.26 -5.50
CA VAL A 135 -12.91 2.09 -4.81
C VAL A 135 -11.91 3.19 -5.17
N PRO A 136 -12.23 4.47 -4.94
CA PRO A 136 -11.34 5.57 -5.30
C PRO A 136 -10.08 5.58 -4.42
N ALA A 137 -8.96 6.01 -5.02
CA ALA A 137 -7.69 6.24 -4.35
C ALA A 137 -7.21 7.67 -4.63
N TYR A 138 -6.79 8.37 -3.59
CA TYR A 138 -6.31 9.74 -3.67
C TYR A 138 -5.06 9.91 -2.80
N LEU A 139 -4.13 10.73 -3.28
CA LEU A 139 -2.94 11.13 -2.53
C LEU A 139 -3.26 12.42 -1.78
N ASN A 140 -3.18 12.40 -0.45
CA ASN A 140 -3.29 13.60 0.37
C ASN A 140 -1.91 14.22 0.55
N VAL A 141 -1.71 15.42 0.00
CA VAL A 141 -0.49 16.21 0.19
C VAL A 141 -0.82 17.36 1.14
N TYR A 142 -0.29 17.30 2.36
CA TYR A 142 -0.42 18.38 3.33
C TYR A 142 0.73 19.37 3.13
N THR A 143 0.41 20.57 2.64
CA THR A 143 1.36 21.69 2.62
C THR A 143 1.49 22.30 4.01
N ASP A 144 2.62 22.96 4.30
CA ASP A 144 2.87 23.57 5.63
C ASP A 144 1.79 24.57 6.08
N GLU A 145 1.00 25.12 5.15
CA GLU A 145 -0.14 25.99 5.46
C GLU A 145 -1.30 25.24 6.13
N GLN A 146 -1.48 23.95 5.83
CA GLN A 146 -2.56 23.11 6.38
C GLN A 146 -2.22 22.53 7.76
N LYS A 147 -0.95 22.54 8.19
CA LYS A 147 -0.54 22.13 9.55
C LYS A 147 -1.12 23.03 10.65
N ARG A 148 -1.60 24.23 10.31
CA ARG A 148 -2.16 25.21 11.27
C ARG A 148 -3.62 24.96 11.65
N HIS A 149 -4.33 24.05 10.96
CA HIS A 149 -5.70 23.69 11.29
C HIS A 149 -5.86 22.17 11.35
N PRO A 150 -5.72 21.54 12.53
CA PRO A 150 -6.07 20.13 12.68
C PRO A 150 -7.60 19.99 12.62
N THR A 151 -8.09 19.24 11.63
CA THR A 151 -9.43 18.63 11.63
C THR A 151 -9.29 17.13 11.75
#